data_AF-A0A8J7KCC0-F1
#
_entry.id   AF-A0A8J7KCC0-F1
#
_cell.length_a   1.000
_cell.length_b   1.000
_cell.length_c   1.000
_cell.angle_alpha   90.00
_cell.angle_beta   90.00
_cell.angle_gamma   90.00
#
_symmetry.space_group_name_H-M   'P 1'
#
loop_
_entity.id
_entity.type
_entity.pdbx_description
1 polymer ?
#
loop_
_entity_poly.entity_id
_entity_poly.type
_entity_poly.pdbx_seq_one_letter_code
_entity_poly.pdbx_strand_id
1 'polypeptide(L)'
;MNVRAAESIELSGSSGGLSTNSSAGRAGNVVVETGRLQLLDGSAITADGLGNGAAGDIIIAADSVLLDGFAETPFSQNPLFSRISSSLNSEATGQTSSIIITANSLSLRDGATIRTNTSSSTNGGNIRINARDRVELIGSSSPETSSVSTISSSTFPGATGSGGDINITVSNGQLSLLNGGQILAFAGAGRGGDIEIDANAIEVIGIAAFPANATGLRLSSAITSSSVNGADERTVVGDAGNITIRTIN
;
A
#
# COMPACT_ATOMS: atom_id res chain seq x y z
N MET A 1 -18.98 -2.73 -5.74
CA MET A 1 -18.89 -4.20 -5.68
C MET A 1 -18.87 -4.59 -4.22
N ASN A 2 -19.75 -5.51 -3.81
CA ASN A 2 -19.79 -6.01 -2.43
C ASN A 2 -19.58 -7.52 -2.47
N VAL A 3 -18.57 -8.02 -1.77
CA VAL A 3 -18.23 -9.45 -1.68
C VAL A 3 -18.25 -9.85 -0.22
N ARG A 4 -19.03 -10.87 0.11
CA ARG A 4 -19.21 -11.34 1.48
C ARG A 4 -19.09 -12.85 1.53
N ALA A 5 -18.31 -13.36 2.47
CA ALA A 5 -18.27 -14.78 2.82
C ALA A 5 -18.17 -14.90 4.34
N ALA A 6 -18.73 -15.94 4.95
CA ALA A 6 -18.63 -16.08 6.40
C ALA A 6 -17.20 -16.48 6.83
N GLU A 7 -16.62 -17.46 6.13
CA GLU A 7 -15.36 -18.09 6.55
C GLU A 7 -14.16 -17.48 5.84
N SER A 8 -14.11 -17.54 4.51
CA SER A 8 -12.97 -17.04 3.76
C SER A 8 -13.28 -16.56 2.35
N ILE A 9 -12.49 -15.58 1.89
CA ILE A 9 -12.32 -15.19 0.50
C ILE A 9 -10.85 -15.39 0.17
N GLU A 10 -10.57 -16.21 -0.84
CA GLU A 10 -9.22 -16.45 -1.35
C GLU A 10 -9.18 -16.04 -2.81
N LEU A 11 -8.22 -15.17 -3.14
CA LEU A 11 -7.88 -14.76 -4.49
C LEU A 11 -6.45 -15.25 -4.74
N SER A 12 -6.21 -15.91 -5.86
CA SER A 12 -4.88 -16.42 -6.22
C SER A 12 -4.62 -16.20 -7.71
N GLY A 13 -3.35 -15.99 -8.06
CA GLY A 13 -2.88 -15.76 -9.41
C GLY A 13 -3.12 -14.32 -9.88
N SER A 14 -2.36 -13.90 -10.90
CA SER A 14 -2.47 -12.57 -11.50
C SER A 14 -3.82 -12.27 -12.16
N SER A 15 -4.61 -13.30 -12.47
CA SER A 15 -5.99 -13.19 -12.93
C SER A 15 -7.02 -13.19 -11.80
N GLY A 16 -6.62 -13.56 -10.58
CA GLY A 16 -7.45 -13.53 -9.39
C GLY A 16 -7.58 -12.11 -8.86
N GLY A 17 -8.81 -11.59 -8.74
CA GLY A 17 -8.98 -10.26 -8.21
C GLY A 17 -10.41 -9.75 -8.14
N LEU A 18 -10.58 -8.66 -7.40
CA LEU A 18 -11.79 -7.85 -7.37
C LEU A 18 -11.43 -6.48 -7.93
N SER A 19 -12.10 -6.06 -9.00
CA SER A 19 -11.77 -4.78 -9.64
C SER A 19 -13.01 -3.97 -9.97
N THR A 20 -12.91 -2.67 -9.70
CA THR A 20 -13.87 -1.66 -10.12
C THR A 20 -13.09 -0.50 -10.73
N ASN A 21 -12.94 -0.50 -12.05
CA ASN A 21 -12.19 0.55 -12.74
C ASN A 21 -13.15 1.40 -13.58
N SER A 22 -12.89 2.70 -13.70
CA SER A 22 -13.70 3.57 -14.58
C SER A 22 -12.84 4.55 -15.35
N SER A 23 -13.06 4.64 -16.67
CA SER A 23 -12.43 5.63 -17.56
C SER A 23 -13.18 6.96 -17.65
N ALA A 24 -14.44 6.99 -17.18
CA ALA A 24 -15.30 8.17 -17.13
C ALA A 24 -16.22 8.11 -15.90
N GLY A 25 -16.20 9.14 -15.07
CA GLY A 25 -16.91 9.14 -13.79
C GLY A 25 -16.17 8.34 -12.69
N ARG A 26 -16.79 8.20 -11.52
CA ARG A 26 -16.14 7.54 -10.38
C ARG A 26 -16.19 6.01 -10.52
N ALA A 27 -15.05 5.35 -10.33
CA ALA A 27 -14.94 3.91 -10.16
C ALA A 27 -15.81 3.44 -8.97
N GLY A 28 -16.39 2.25 -9.11
CA GLY A 28 -17.17 1.68 -8.01
C GLY A 28 -16.29 1.45 -6.77
N ASN A 29 -16.89 1.48 -5.58
CA ASN A 29 -16.18 1.04 -4.37
C ASN A 29 -16.08 -0.50 -4.35
N VAL A 30 -15.06 -1.04 -3.69
CA VAL A 30 -14.96 -2.47 -3.35
C VAL A 30 -15.17 -2.63 -1.85
N VAL A 31 -16.16 -3.43 -1.45
CA VAL A 31 -16.42 -3.78 -0.06
C VAL A 31 -16.24 -5.28 0.12
N VAL A 32 -15.41 -5.68 1.07
CA VAL A 32 -15.10 -7.08 1.39
C VAL A 32 -15.38 -7.32 2.87
N GLU A 33 -16.22 -8.32 3.18
CA GLU A 33 -16.49 -8.76 4.55
C GLU A 33 -16.31 -10.28 4.64
N THR A 34 -15.38 -10.74 5.48
CA THR A 34 -15.06 -12.19 5.60
C THR A 34 -14.30 -12.53 6.88
N GLY A 35 -14.37 -13.76 7.39
CA GLY A 35 -13.47 -14.18 8.48
C GLY A 35 -12.00 -14.10 8.06
N ARG A 36 -11.67 -14.59 6.87
CA ARG A 36 -10.31 -14.59 6.33
C ARG A 36 -10.27 -14.07 4.90
N LEU A 37 -9.40 -13.09 4.63
CA LEU A 37 -9.10 -12.61 3.28
C LEU A 37 -7.65 -12.96 2.93
N GLN A 38 -7.46 -13.69 1.82
CA GLN A 38 -6.16 -14.04 1.29
C GLN A 38 -6.02 -13.56 -0.15
N LEU A 39 -4.99 -12.79 -0.42
CA LEU A 39 -4.53 -12.43 -1.76
C LEU A 39 -3.18 -13.10 -1.97
N LEU A 40 -3.17 -14.14 -2.79
CA LEU A 40 -2.02 -14.99 -3.07
C LEU A 40 -1.53 -14.77 -4.50
N ASP A 41 -0.25 -15.06 -4.74
CA ASP A 41 0.34 -15.26 -6.07
C ASP A 41 0.03 -14.16 -7.09
N GLY A 42 0.09 -12.90 -6.67
CA GLY A 42 -0.10 -11.75 -7.55
C GLY A 42 -1.55 -11.30 -7.75
N SER A 43 -2.48 -11.85 -6.98
CA SER A 43 -3.88 -11.43 -7.00
C SER A 43 -4.08 -10.01 -6.46
N ALA A 44 -5.17 -9.35 -6.88
CA ALA A 44 -5.36 -7.95 -6.57
C ALA A 44 -6.80 -7.55 -6.23
N ILE A 45 -6.96 -6.61 -5.28
CA ILE A 45 -8.18 -5.83 -5.12
C ILE A 45 -7.91 -4.40 -5.59
N THR A 46 -8.66 -3.92 -6.58
CA THR A 46 -8.45 -2.61 -7.19
C THR A 46 -9.72 -1.79 -7.35
N ALA A 47 -9.59 -0.46 -7.22
CA ALA A 47 -10.68 0.50 -7.44
C ALA A 47 -10.19 1.72 -8.25
N ASP A 48 -9.60 1.50 -9.42
CA ASP A 48 -8.80 2.50 -10.10
C ASP A 48 -9.62 3.49 -10.94
N GLY A 49 -9.29 4.78 -10.85
CA GLY A 49 -9.74 5.81 -11.80
C GLY A 49 -8.79 5.88 -12.99
N LEU A 50 -9.33 5.69 -14.18
CA LEU A 50 -8.62 5.74 -15.46
C LEU A 50 -9.11 6.95 -16.27
N GLY A 51 -8.33 7.43 -17.24
CA GLY A 51 -8.72 8.60 -18.04
C GLY A 51 -9.08 9.81 -17.16
N ASN A 52 -10.30 10.34 -17.31
CA ASN A 52 -10.82 11.42 -16.44
C ASN A 52 -11.60 10.89 -15.22
N GLY A 53 -11.62 9.58 -14.99
CA GLY A 53 -12.37 8.93 -13.94
C GLY A 53 -11.74 9.09 -12.55
N ALA A 54 -12.58 9.16 -11.52
CA ALA A 54 -12.12 9.17 -10.13
C ALA A 54 -11.96 7.74 -9.60
N ALA A 55 -11.04 7.51 -8.67
CA ALA A 55 -10.86 6.22 -8.01
C ALA A 55 -12.00 5.95 -7.01
N GLY A 56 -12.32 4.68 -6.80
CA GLY A 56 -13.29 4.23 -5.80
C GLY A 56 -12.60 3.94 -4.47
N ASP A 57 -13.38 3.76 -3.40
CA ASP A 57 -12.83 3.36 -2.10
C ASP A 57 -12.75 1.84 -1.99
N ILE A 58 -11.77 1.36 -1.23
CA ILE A 58 -11.66 -0.06 -0.86
C ILE A 58 -11.88 -0.18 0.64
N ILE A 59 -12.88 -0.96 1.04
CA ILE A 59 -13.27 -1.16 2.43
C ILE A 59 -13.22 -2.66 2.73
N ILE A 60 -12.33 -3.06 3.64
CA ILE A 60 -12.13 -4.46 4.04
C ILE A 60 -12.41 -4.59 5.53
N ALA A 61 -13.31 -5.51 5.88
CA ALA A 61 -13.53 -5.95 7.25
C ALA A 61 -13.29 -7.47 7.32
N ALA A 62 -12.24 -7.90 8.01
CA ALA A 62 -11.97 -9.33 8.16
C ALA A 62 -11.25 -9.69 9.45
N ASP A 63 -11.42 -10.88 10.01
CA ASP A 63 -10.63 -11.28 11.18
C ASP A 63 -9.14 -11.33 10.82
N SER A 64 -8.81 -11.87 9.65
CA SER A 64 -7.44 -11.91 9.15
C SER A 64 -7.34 -11.50 7.69
N VAL A 65 -6.32 -10.69 7.39
CA VAL A 65 -5.94 -10.28 6.03
C VAL A 65 -4.50 -10.68 5.78
N LEU A 66 -4.28 -11.46 4.73
CA LEU A 66 -2.97 -11.87 4.24
C LEU A 66 -2.83 -11.46 2.78
N LEU A 67 -1.79 -10.71 2.47
CA LEU A 67 -1.30 -10.54 1.10
C LEU A 67 0.05 -11.22 1.01
N ASP A 68 0.18 -12.17 0.09
CA ASP A 68 1.35 -13.02 -0.02
C ASP A 68 1.68 -13.33 -1.48
N GLY A 69 2.95 -13.43 -1.78
CA GLY A 69 3.47 -13.82 -3.09
C GLY A 69 3.25 -12.83 -4.22
N PHE A 70 3.69 -13.29 -5.38
CA PHE A 70 3.64 -12.58 -6.66
C PHE A 70 3.48 -13.59 -7.78
N ALA A 71 2.99 -13.13 -8.93
CA ALA A 71 3.00 -13.88 -10.17
C ALA A 71 4.13 -13.38 -11.07
N GLU A 72 4.92 -14.30 -11.60
CA GLU A 72 5.85 -13.99 -12.67
C GLU A 72 5.10 -13.58 -13.94
N THR A 73 5.68 -12.62 -14.65
CA THR A 73 5.19 -12.19 -15.95
C THR A 73 6.14 -12.70 -17.04
N PRO A 74 5.67 -13.50 -18.01
CA PRO A 74 6.54 -14.11 -19.03
C PRO A 74 7.34 -13.11 -19.90
N PHE A 75 7.03 -11.82 -19.82
CA PHE A 75 7.59 -10.76 -20.66
C PHE A 75 8.02 -9.51 -19.89
N SER A 76 8.08 -9.56 -18.55
CA SER A 76 8.49 -8.40 -17.74
C SER A 76 9.35 -8.86 -16.56
N GLN A 77 10.43 -8.11 -16.30
CA GLN A 77 11.30 -8.31 -15.13
C GLN A 77 10.62 -7.90 -13.83
N ASN A 78 9.44 -7.26 -13.91
CA ASN A 78 8.65 -6.86 -12.76
C ASN A 78 7.49 -7.85 -12.58
N PRO A 79 7.49 -8.66 -11.51
CA PRO A 79 6.37 -9.53 -11.21
C PRO A 79 5.13 -8.73 -10.78
N LEU A 80 3.98 -9.37 -10.83
CA LEU A 80 2.74 -8.84 -10.28
C LEU A 80 2.63 -9.27 -8.83
N PHE A 81 2.91 -8.36 -7.89
CA PHE A 81 2.74 -8.61 -6.46
C PHE A 81 1.28 -8.61 -6.04
N SER A 82 0.96 -9.45 -5.04
CA SER A 82 -0.34 -9.41 -4.38
C SER A 82 -0.59 -8.02 -3.81
N ARG A 83 -1.74 -7.42 -4.14
CA ARG A 83 -1.98 -6.00 -3.78
C ARG A 83 -3.41 -5.62 -3.48
N ILE A 84 -3.54 -4.62 -2.61
CA ILE A 84 -4.75 -3.78 -2.51
C ILE A 84 -4.36 -2.40 -3.02
N SER A 85 -4.97 -1.93 -4.10
CA SER A 85 -4.58 -0.65 -4.69
C SER A 85 -5.75 0.19 -5.15
N SER A 86 -5.66 1.50 -4.90
CA SER A 86 -6.59 2.46 -5.47
C SER A 86 -5.83 3.63 -6.08
N SER A 87 -5.88 3.72 -7.40
CA SER A 87 -4.96 4.54 -8.18
C SER A 87 -5.68 5.52 -9.10
N LEU A 88 -5.01 6.64 -9.38
CA LEU A 88 -5.40 7.63 -10.38
C LEU A 88 -4.28 7.83 -11.40
N ASN A 89 -4.63 7.92 -12.68
CA ASN A 89 -3.70 8.34 -13.73
C ASN A 89 -3.60 9.88 -13.81
N SER A 90 -2.75 10.40 -14.69
CA SER A 90 -2.45 11.84 -14.81
C SER A 90 -3.60 12.70 -15.31
N GLU A 91 -4.58 12.09 -15.97
CA GLU A 91 -5.75 12.78 -16.54
C GLU A 91 -6.92 12.86 -15.55
N ALA A 92 -6.86 12.15 -14.43
CA ALA A 92 -7.92 12.16 -13.45
C ALA A 92 -8.05 13.54 -12.78
N THR A 93 -9.26 14.08 -12.79
CA THR A 93 -9.60 15.38 -12.16
C THR A 93 -10.46 15.22 -10.91
N GLY A 94 -10.76 13.98 -10.51
CA GLY A 94 -11.66 13.64 -9.40
C GLY A 94 -10.96 13.49 -8.04
N GLN A 95 -11.76 13.47 -6.97
CA GLN A 95 -11.27 13.25 -5.59
C GLN A 95 -10.52 11.93 -5.45
N THR A 96 -9.51 11.94 -4.58
CA THR A 96 -8.75 10.74 -4.25
C THR A 96 -9.54 9.74 -3.42
N SER A 97 -9.19 8.47 -3.60
CA SER A 97 -9.78 7.33 -2.90
C SER A 97 -9.18 7.10 -1.52
N SER A 98 -9.88 6.32 -0.70
CA SER A 98 -9.32 5.76 0.52
C SER A 98 -9.27 4.23 0.51
N ILE A 99 -8.25 3.66 1.16
CA ILE A 99 -8.22 2.25 1.54
C ILE A 99 -8.44 2.17 3.05
N ILE A 100 -9.49 1.46 3.47
CA ILE A 100 -9.86 1.27 4.87
C ILE A 100 -9.84 -0.23 5.16
N ILE A 101 -8.98 -0.65 6.09
CA ILE A 101 -8.88 -2.04 6.53
C ILE A 101 -9.17 -2.10 8.02
N THR A 102 -10.15 -2.91 8.40
CA THR A 102 -10.42 -3.27 9.79
C THR A 102 -10.21 -4.76 9.95
N ALA A 103 -9.26 -5.16 10.80
CA ALA A 103 -8.98 -6.57 11.01
C ALA A 103 -8.50 -6.91 12.42
N ASN A 104 -8.50 -8.20 12.79
CA ASN A 104 -7.74 -8.61 13.97
C ASN A 104 -6.24 -8.65 13.64
N SER A 105 -5.90 -9.14 12.45
CA SER A 105 -4.51 -9.18 11.99
C SER A 105 -4.36 -8.88 10.50
N LEU A 106 -3.31 -8.12 10.16
CA LEU A 106 -2.88 -7.83 8.79
C LEU A 106 -1.43 -8.29 8.60
N SER A 107 -1.14 -9.04 7.54
CA SER A 107 0.22 -9.46 7.16
C SER A 107 0.48 -9.25 5.67
N LEU A 108 1.61 -8.61 5.34
CA LEU A 108 2.12 -8.44 3.98
C LEU A 108 3.48 -9.12 3.88
N ARG A 109 3.61 -10.01 2.90
CA ARG A 109 4.80 -10.84 2.68
C ARG A 109 5.19 -10.86 1.20
N ASP A 110 6.41 -11.28 0.95
CA ASP A 110 6.92 -11.55 -0.40
C ASP A 110 6.74 -10.41 -1.41
N GLY A 111 6.87 -9.15 -0.95
CA GLY A 111 6.74 -7.96 -1.78
C GLY A 111 5.31 -7.44 -1.94
N ALA A 112 4.34 -8.01 -1.20
CA ALA A 112 2.95 -7.57 -1.21
C ALA A 112 2.78 -6.09 -0.86
N THR A 113 1.78 -5.44 -1.48
CA THR A 113 1.59 -3.99 -1.30
C THR A 113 0.15 -3.60 -0.97
N ILE A 114 0.00 -2.63 -0.06
CA ILE A 114 -1.21 -1.84 0.07
C ILE A 114 -0.85 -0.43 -0.37
N ARG A 115 -1.52 0.10 -1.40
CA ARG A 115 -1.14 1.41 -1.90
C ARG A 115 -2.28 2.27 -2.41
N THR A 116 -2.12 3.56 -2.22
CA THR A 116 -2.80 4.54 -3.08
C THR A 116 -1.75 5.34 -3.82
N ASN A 117 -2.01 5.63 -5.09
CA ASN A 117 -1.09 6.42 -5.89
C ASN A 117 -1.83 7.27 -6.92
N THR A 118 -1.36 8.48 -7.14
CA THR A 118 -1.89 9.37 -8.18
C THR A 118 -0.78 9.95 -9.04
N SER A 119 -0.99 9.99 -10.35
CA SER A 119 -0.14 10.75 -11.28
C SER A 119 -0.75 12.10 -11.67
N SER A 120 -1.92 12.44 -11.14
CA SER A 120 -2.58 13.72 -11.40
C SER A 120 -2.11 14.81 -10.43
N SER A 121 -2.59 16.04 -10.65
CA SER A 121 -2.38 17.15 -9.72
C SER A 121 -3.21 17.05 -8.42
N THR A 122 -3.99 16.00 -8.23
CA THR A 122 -4.75 15.77 -6.99
C THR A 122 -3.85 15.27 -5.87
N ASN A 123 -4.29 15.44 -4.62
CA ASN A 123 -3.61 14.83 -3.48
C ASN A 123 -3.66 13.31 -3.56
N GLY A 124 -2.71 12.60 -2.93
CA GLY A 124 -2.69 11.15 -2.77
C GLY A 124 -3.88 10.62 -1.95
N GLY A 125 -4.16 9.33 -2.07
CA GLY A 125 -5.26 8.69 -1.35
C GLY A 125 -4.90 8.38 0.10
N ASN A 126 -5.88 8.31 0.99
CA ASN A 126 -5.58 8.01 2.39
C ASN A 126 -5.62 6.50 2.64
N ILE A 127 -4.76 6.02 3.54
CA ILE A 127 -4.78 4.64 4.01
C ILE A 127 -5.08 4.65 5.51
N ARG A 128 -6.12 3.92 5.91
CA ARG A 128 -6.47 3.71 7.31
C ARG A 128 -6.51 2.22 7.62
N ILE A 129 -5.73 1.81 8.61
CA ILE A 129 -5.66 0.42 9.09
C ILE A 129 -6.00 0.43 10.58
N ASN A 130 -7.09 -0.24 10.95
CA ASN A 130 -7.43 -0.51 12.34
C ASN A 130 -7.26 -2.02 12.56
N ALA A 131 -6.18 -2.41 13.22
CA ALA A 131 -5.93 -3.79 13.61
C ALA A 131 -6.19 -3.99 15.11
N ARG A 132 -6.71 -5.16 15.50
CA ARG A 132 -6.83 -5.52 16.92
C ARG A 132 -5.50 -5.97 17.50
N ASP A 133 -4.86 -6.96 16.87
CA ASP A 133 -3.76 -7.71 17.47
C ASP A 133 -2.41 -7.44 16.78
N ARG A 134 -2.37 -7.36 15.44
CA ARG A 134 -1.10 -7.13 14.74
C ARG A 134 -1.23 -6.52 13.35
N VAL A 135 -0.20 -5.76 12.98
CA VAL A 135 0.15 -5.42 11.59
C VAL A 135 1.59 -5.83 11.36
N GLU A 136 1.84 -6.67 10.36
CA GLU A 136 3.16 -7.22 10.07
C GLU A 136 3.53 -7.03 8.60
N LEU A 137 4.65 -6.38 8.32
CA LEU A 137 5.23 -6.25 6.98
C LEU A 137 6.59 -6.93 6.97
N ILE A 138 6.71 -8.02 6.22
CA ILE A 138 7.97 -8.73 6.04
C ILE A 138 8.49 -8.40 4.64
N GLY A 139 9.58 -7.61 4.60
CA GLY A 139 10.08 -7.01 3.38
C GLY A 139 10.76 -7.96 2.40
N SER A 140 11.31 -9.08 2.85
CA SER A 140 12.09 -9.96 1.98
C SER A 140 11.22 -10.59 0.89
N SER A 141 11.25 -10.05 -0.33
CA SER A 141 10.78 -10.74 -1.52
C SER A 141 11.79 -11.78 -2.00
N SER A 142 11.37 -12.61 -2.95
CA SER A 142 12.28 -13.47 -3.71
C SER A 142 13.53 -12.68 -4.18
N PRO A 143 14.73 -13.32 -4.18
CA PRO A 143 15.99 -12.76 -4.69
C PRO A 143 15.90 -12.07 -6.06
N GLU A 144 14.89 -12.42 -6.85
CA GLU A 144 14.77 -12.02 -8.26
C GLU A 144 14.07 -10.67 -8.48
N THR A 145 13.37 -10.13 -7.47
CA THR A 145 12.35 -9.10 -7.69
C THR A 145 12.65 -7.74 -7.05
N SER A 146 13.74 -7.65 -6.26
CA SER A 146 14.26 -6.42 -5.63
C SER A 146 13.21 -5.50 -4.99
N SER A 147 12.09 -6.08 -4.54
CA SER A 147 10.93 -5.35 -4.03
C SER A 147 10.70 -5.70 -2.57
N VAL A 148 10.00 -4.82 -1.84
CA VAL A 148 9.68 -5.07 -0.44
C VAL A 148 8.21 -4.90 -0.17
N SER A 149 7.73 -5.60 0.86
CA SER A 149 6.36 -5.43 1.32
C SER A 149 6.14 -4.01 1.85
N THR A 150 5.14 -3.32 1.30
CA THR A 150 4.93 -1.88 1.57
C THR A 150 3.47 -1.51 1.84
N ILE A 151 3.28 -0.55 2.75
CA ILE A 151 2.08 0.28 2.80
C ILE A 151 2.49 1.67 2.29
N SER A 152 1.84 2.17 1.25
CA SER A 152 2.23 3.46 0.67
C SER A 152 1.08 4.34 0.21
N SER A 153 1.15 5.62 0.52
CA SER A 153 0.33 6.65 -0.10
C SER A 153 1.23 7.63 -0.83
N SER A 154 1.06 7.76 -2.14
CA SER A 154 2.02 8.51 -2.95
C SER A 154 1.42 9.34 -4.07
N THR A 155 2.12 10.42 -4.44
CA THR A 155 1.96 11.07 -5.75
C THR A 155 3.21 10.81 -6.60
N PHE A 156 3.04 10.56 -7.90
CA PHE A 156 4.16 10.29 -8.80
C PHE A 156 5.03 11.53 -9.03
N PRO A 157 6.31 11.37 -9.42
CA PRO A 157 7.16 12.49 -9.82
C PRO A 157 6.47 13.35 -10.90
N GLY A 158 6.45 14.68 -10.70
CA GLY A 158 5.76 15.63 -11.56
C GLY A 158 4.30 15.94 -11.17
N ALA A 159 3.69 15.16 -10.27
CA ALA A 159 2.42 15.53 -9.65
C ALA A 159 2.62 16.65 -8.62
N THR A 160 1.74 17.65 -8.66
CA THR A 160 1.78 18.81 -7.75
C THR A 160 0.96 18.63 -6.47
N GLY A 161 0.15 17.57 -6.39
CA GLY A 161 -0.64 17.27 -5.20
C GLY A 161 0.22 16.77 -4.03
N SER A 162 -0.28 16.98 -2.81
CA SER A 162 0.33 16.44 -1.59
C SER A 162 0.19 14.91 -1.53
N GLY A 163 1.09 14.25 -0.80
CA GLY A 163 0.94 12.84 -0.45
C GLY A 163 -0.29 12.64 0.41
N GLY A 164 -0.90 11.45 0.35
CA GLY A 164 -2.01 11.11 1.25
C GLY A 164 -1.49 10.58 2.58
N ASP A 165 -2.37 10.65 3.58
CA ASP A 165 -2.02 10.30 4.96
C ASP A 165 -2.15 8.79 5.20
N ILE A 166 -1.32 8.28 6.11
CA ILE A 166 -1.34 6.89 6.55
C ILE A 166 -1.60 6.85 8.05
N ASN A 167 -2.71 6.22 8.43
CA ASN A 167 -3.13 6.06 9.82
C ASN A 167 -3.18 4.58 10.17
N ILE A 168 -2.38 4.15 11.14
CA ILE A 168 -2.35 2.76 11.60
C ILE A 168 -2.60 2.72 13.11
N THR A 169 -3.66 2.03 13.52
CA THR A 169 -3.94 1.78 14.94
C THR A 169 -3.92 0.27 15.18
N VAL A 170 -3.11 -0.18 16.15
CA VAL A 170 -3.08 -1.57 16.63
C VAL A 170 -3.49 -1.58 18.11
N SER A 171 -4.73 -1.94 18.39
CA SER A 171 -5.35 -1.63 19.70
C SER A 171 -4.82 -2.46 20.88
N ASN A 172 -4.41 -3.71 20.64
CA ASN A 172 -4.03 -4.66 21.70
C ASN A 172 -2.65 -5.29 21.46
N GLY A 173 -1.89 -4.83 20.48
CA GLY A 173 -0.68 -5.53 20.08
C GLY A 173 0.29 -4.69 19.27
N GLN A 174 0.88 -5.30 18.24
CA GLN A 174 2.14 -4.83 17.69
C GLN A 174 2.07 -4.47 16.21
N LEU A 175 2.77 -3.39 15.84
CA LEU A 175 3.22 -3.14 14.47
C LEU A 175 4.66 -3.65 14.31
N SER A 176 4.90 -4.53 13.34
CA SER A 176 6.23 -5.05 13.03
C SER A 176 6.59 -4.80 11.57
N LEU A 177 7.67 -4.06 11.34
CA LEU A 177 8.32 -3.89 10.04
C LEU A 177 9.64 -4.66 10.05
N LEU A 178 9.67 -5.79 9.36
CA LEU A 178 10.75 -6.76 9.44
C LEU A 178 11.43 -6.90 8.08
N ASN A 179 12.75 -7.10 8.08
CA ASN A 179 13.55 -7.47 6.91
C ASN A 179 13.27 -6.63 5.66
N GLY A 180 13.18 -5.30 5.82
CA GLY A 180 12.92 -4.36 4.73
C GLY A 180 11.47 -3.92 4.56
N GLY A 181 10.55 -4.30 5.46
CA GLY A 181 9.15 -3.84 5.40
C GLY A 181 9.03 -2.32 5.58
N GLN A 182 8.20 -1.66 4.78
CA GLN A 182 8.17 -0.20 4.72
C GLN A 182 6.78 0.43 4.78
N ILE A 183 6.68 1.59 5.45
CA ILE A 183 5.53 2.48 5.42
C ILE A 183 5.97 3.83 4.84
N LEU A 184 5.30 4.27 3.77
CA LEU A 184 5.80 5.33 2.90
C LEU A 184 4.68 6.33 2.53
N ALA A 185 4.80 7.58 2.97
CA ALA A 185 3.89 8.66 2.59
C ALA A 185 4.64 9.72 1.79
N PHE A 186 4.53 9.67 0.46
CA PHE A 186 5.36 10.49 -0.42
C PHE A 186 4.57 11.42 -1.34
N ALA A 187 5.21 12.51 -1.72
CA ALA A 187 4.72 13.40 -2.76
C ALA A 187 5.81 13.65 -3.81
N GLY A 188 5.40 13.89 -5.06
CA GLY A 188 6.30 14.27 -6.15
C GLY A 188 6.82 15.70 -5.99
N ALA A 189 5.93 16.69 -6.03
CA ALA A 189 6.26 18.11 -5.82
C ALA A 189 5.48 18.78 -4.68
N GLY A 190 4.41 18.14 -4.16
CA GLY A 190 3.64 18.64 -3.02
C GLY A 190 4.23 18.23 -1.66
N ARG A 191 3.58 18.62 -0.56
CA ARG A 191 3.98 18.15 0.79
C ARG A 191 3.77 16.64 0.92
N GLY A 192 4.72 15.91 1.50
CA GLY A 192 4.56 14.50 1.88
C GLY A 192 3.39 14.29 2.84
N GLY A 193 2.80 13.09 2.85
CA GLY A 193 1.65 12.78 3.71
C GLY A 193 2.04 12.60 5.17
N ASP A 194 1.11 12.85 6.10
CA ASP A 194 1.31 12.59 7.52
C ASP A 194 1.16 11.08 7.80
N ILE A 195 2.04 10.55 8.66
CA ILE A 195 2.00 9.16 9.13
C ILE A 195 1.71 9.18 10.63
N GLU A 196 0.59 8.57 11.02
CA GLU A 196 0.21 8.41 12.42
C GLU A 196 0.10 6.92 12.77
N ILE A 197 0.82 6.51 13.80
CA ILE A 197 0.87 5.12 14.27
C ILE A 197 0.64 5.09 15.77
N ASP A 198 -0.39 4.37 16.19
CA ASP A 198 -0.68 4.07 17.59
C ASP A 198 -0.71 2.55 17.79
N ALA A 199 0.18 2.00 18.62
CA ALA A 199 0.24 0.56 18.90
C ALA A 199 0.81 0.28 20.31
N ASN A 200 0.61 -0.90 20.89
CA ASN A 200 1.21 -1.23 22.20
C ASN A 200 2.72 -1.44 22.07
N ALA A 201 3.15 -2.02 20.95
CA ALA A 201 4.54 -2.23 20.61
C ALA A 201 4.80 -1.92 19.14
N ILE A 202 5.99 -1.42 18.83
CA ILE A 202 6.41 -1.11 17.46
C ILE A 202 7.83 -1.61 17.27
N GLU A 203 8.02 -2.47 16.29
CA GLU A 203 9.33 -3.00 15.88
C GLU A 203 9.64 -2.60 14.44
N VAL A 204 10.81 -2.02 14.22
CA VAL A 204 11.33 -1.70 12.88
C VAL A 204 12.73 -2.26 12.79
N ILE A 205 12.87 -3.46 12.24
CA ILE A 205 14.08 -4.29 12.35
C ILE A 205 14.47 -4.85 11.00
N GLY A 206 15.77 -4.80 10.71
CA GLY A 206 16.38 -5.56 9.62
C GLY A 206 16.39 -4.86 8.27
N ILE A 207 16.99 -5.55 7.31
CA ILE A 207 17.15 -5.12 5.93
C ILE A 207 16.69 -6.27 5.02
N ALA A 208 16.04 -5.93 3.91
CA ALA A 208 15.92 -6.85 2.80
C ALA A 208 17.30 -6.98 2.15
N ALA A 209 17.78 -8.22 2.04
CA ALA A 209 19.02 -8.53 1.36
C ALA A 209 18.69 -9.20 0.02
N PHE A 210 18.94 -8.51 -1.08
CA PHE A 210 18.84 -9.06 -2.42
C PHE A 210 20.20 -9.68 -2.82
N PRO A 211 20.20 -10.76 -3.62
CA PRO A 211 21.43 -11.41 -4.08
C PRO A 211 22.30 -10.41 -4.85
N ALA A 212 23.62 -10.63 -4.84
CA ALA A 212 24.63 -9.71 -5.39
C ALA A 212 24.44 -9.36 -6.89
N ASN A 213 23.67 -10.16 -7.63
CA ASN A 213 23.35 -9.93 -9.04
C ASN A 213 22.34 -8.78 -9.23
N ALA A 214 21.63 -8.39 -8.16
CA ALA A 214 20.74 -7.24 -8.07
C ALA A 214 21.44 -6.11 -7.28
N THR A 215 22.35 -5.40 -7.94
CA THR A 215 22.88 -4.06 -7.58
C THR A 215 23.43 -3.81 -6.17
N GLY A 216 23.55 -4.82 -5.29
CA GLY A 216 23.91 -4.61 -3.89
C GLY A 216 22.87 -3.80 -3.10
N LEU A 217 21.65 -3.68 -3.62
CA LEU A 217 20.57 -2.92 -3.02
C LEU A 217 20.21 -3.53 -1.66
N ARG A 218 20.18 -2.68 -0.63
CA ARG A 218 19.74 -3.04 0.72
C ARG A 218 18.64 -2.10 1.11
N LEU A 219 17.43 -2.63 1.31
CA LEU A 219 16.28 -1.85 1.72
C LEU A 219 16.02 -2.11 3.20
N SER A 220 16.25 -1.09 4.03
CA SER A 220 15.97 -1.17 5.46
C SER A 220 14.47 -1.13 5.73
N SER A 221 14.05 -1.77 6.81
CA SER A 221 12.72 -1.51 7.37
C SER A 221 12.63 -0.04 7.76
N ALA A 222 11.56 0.66 7.35
CA ALA A 222 11.48 2.11 7.51
C ALA A 222 10.04 2.65 7.56
N ILE A 223 9.89 3.80 8.21
CA ILE A 223 8.69 4.65 8.18
C ILE A 223 9.16 6.01 7.66
N THR A 224 8.64 6.43 6.51
CA THR A 224 9.16 7.62 5.82
C THR A 224 8.03 8.49 5.29
N SER A 225 8.08 9.78 5.60
CA SER A 225 7.31 10.82 4.93
C SER A 225 8.27 11.76 4.20
N SER A 226 7.99 12.07 2.93
CA SER A 226 8.89 12.89 2.10
C SER A 226 8.19 13.54 0.91
N SER A 227 8.73 14.66 0.43
CA SER A 227 8.38 15.27 -0.86
C SER A 227 9.26 14.76 -2.02
N VAL A 228 10.03 13.69 -1.83
CA VAL A 228 10.97 13.21 -2.86
C VAL A 228 10.77 11.73 -3.14
N ASN A 229 10.55 11.39 -4.41
CA ASN A 229 10.64 10.03 -4.93
C ASN A 229 11.72 9.96 -6.03
N GLY A 230 12.99 10.03 -5.62
CA GLY A 230 14.12 9.38 -6.28
C GLY A 230 14.62 9.81 -7.68
N ALA A 231 14.17 10.91 -8.30
CA ALA A 231 14.66 11.23 -9.67
C ALA A 231 15.46 12.53 -9.84
N ASP A 232 15.18 13.61 -9.11
CA ASP A 232 16.00 14.83 -9.20
C ASP A 232 15.76 15.74 -7.99
N GLU A 233 16.68 15.70 -7.00
CA GLU A 233 16.65 16.55 -5.81
C GLU A 233 16.63 18.06 -6.14
N ARG A 234 16.98 18.42 -7.38
CA ARG A 234 17.03 19.82 -7.87
C ARG A 234 15.65 20.43 -8.15
N THR A 235 14.58 19.63 -8.13
CA THR A 235 13.21 20.09 -8.41
C THR A 235 12.25 19.94 -7.22
N VAL A 236 12.77 19.55 -6.06
CA VAL A 236 11.98 19.36 -4.83
C VAL A 236 11.57 20.72 -4.28
N VAL A 237 10.27 20.98 -4.23
CA VAL A 237 9.69 22.22 -3.70
C VAL A 237 8.75 21.99 -2.51
N GLY A 238 8.39 20.74 -2.21
CA GLY A 238 7.50 20.40 -1.09
C GLY A 238 8.25 20.01 0.18
N ASP A 239 7.57 20.19 1.31
CA ASP A 239 8.05 19.74 2.62
C ASP A 239 7.69 18.27 2.88
N ALA A 240 8.41 17.60 3.79
CA ALA A 240 7.95 16.33 4.33
C ALA A 240 6.66 16.50 5.18
N GLY A 241 5.90 15.42 5.33
CA GLY A 241 4.86 15.33 6.34
C GLY A 241 5.43 15.01 7.72
N ASN A 242 4.56 14.99 8.72
CA ASN A 242 4.88 14.60 10.08
C ASN A 242 4.80 13.08 10.23
N ILE A 243 5.68 12.53 11.06
CA ILE A 243 5.58 11.14 11.53
C ILE A 243 5.31 11.21 13.03
N THR A 244 4.14 10.74 13.44
CA THR A 244 3.75 10.64 14.85
C THR A 244 3.58 9.19 15.24
N ILE A 245 4.35 8.77 16.24
CA ILE A 245 4.33 7.40 16.74
C ILE A 245 4.03 7.44 18.23
N ARG A 246 2.99 6.73 18.66
CA ARG A 246 2.65 6.62 20.09
C ARG A 246 2.52 5.17 20.48
N THR A 247 3.09 4.86 21.63
CA THR A 247 2.78 3.62 22.32
C THR A 247 1.55 3.83 23.19
N ILE A 248 0.50 3.05 22.95
CA ILE A 248 -0.73 3.09 23.73
C ILE A 248 -0.73 1.89 24.68
N ASN A 249 -0.72 2.12 25.98
CA ASN A 249 -0.76 1.09 27.02
C ASN A 249 -2.04 1.22 27.83
#